data_AF-A0A1I0BI07-F1
#
_entry.id   AF-A0A1I0BI07-F1
#
_cell.length_a   1.000
_cell.length_b   1.000
_cell.length_c   1.000
_cell.angle_alpha   90.00
_cell.angle_beta   90.00
_cell.angle_gamma   90.00
#
_symmetry.space_group_name_H-M   'P 1'
#
loop_
_entity.id
_entity.type
_entity.pdbx_description
1 polymer ?
#
loop_
_entity_poly.entity_id
_entity_poly.type
_entity_poly.pdbx_seq_one_letter_code
_entity_poly.pdbx_strand_id
1 'polypeptide(L)' 'MNKRLKFLLEKEILTESEIEEVEEHEEVLEFNILGSSGKNIGFTWFDVKTSDSQTFDVYCKY' A
#
# COMPACT_ATOMS: atom_id res chain seq x y z
N MET A 1 -2.13 -14.50 1.87
CA MET A 1 -1.55 -13.27 2.43
C MET A 1 -0.82 -13.53 3.74
N ASN A 2 0.48 -13.21 3.73
CA ASN A 2 1.40 -13.19 4.86
C ASN A 2 0.89 -12.24 5.96
N LYS A 3 1.14 -12.59 7.23
CA LYS A 3 0.73 -11.78 8.39
C LYS A 3 1.31 -10.37 8.38
N ARG A 4 2.57 -10.22 7.94
CA ARG A 4 3.26 -8.92 7.87
C ARG A 4 2.64 -8.04 6.79
N LEU A 5 2.49 -8.56 5.58
CA LEU A 5 1.83 -7.84 4.47
C LEU A 5 0.42 -7.42 4.87
N LYS A 6 -0.38 -8.36 5.42
CA LYS A 6 -1.74 -8.06 5.88
C LYS A 6 -1.76 -6.90 6.89
N PHE A 7 -0.87 -6.95 7.89
CA PHE A 7 -0.78 -5.90 8.91
C PHE A 7 -0.44 -4.53 8.31
N LEU A 8 0.47 -4.47 7.33
CA LEU A 8 0.82 -3.23 6.65
C LEU A 8 -0.36 -2.69 5.84
N LEU A 9 -1.00 -3.53 5.04
CA LEU A 9 -2.14 -3.11 4.20
C LEU A 9 -3.33 -2.65 5.04
N GLU A 10 -3.63 -3.30 6.17
CA GLU A 10 -4.70 -2.88 7.09
C GLU A 10 -4.38 -1.61 7.89
N LYS A 11 -3.10 -1.24 8.01
CA LYS A 11 -2.68 0.02 8.67
C LYS A 11 -3.03 1.25 7.82
N GLU A 12 -3.24 1.09 6.51
CA GLU A 12 -3.44 2.12 5.47
C GLU A 12 -2.27 3.12 5.34
N ILE A 13 -1.81 3.74 6.42
CA ILE A 13 -0.77 4.77 6.41
C ILE A 13 0.60 4.13 6.68
N LEU A 14 1.47 4.20 5.68
CA LEU A 14 2.78 3.58 5.67
C LEU A 14 3.90 4.63 5.65
N THR A 15 5.06 4.26 6.20
CA THR A 15 6.31 5.00 5.99
C THR A 15 6.90 4.64 4.62
N GLU A 16 7.85 5.45 4.14
CA GLU A 16 8.55 5.17 2.87
C GLU A 16 9.15 3.76 2.83
N SER A 17 9.82 3.35 3.91
CA SER A 17 10.39 2.00 4.02
C SER A 17 9.33 0.88 4.04
N GLU A 18 8.14 1.15 4.60
CA GLU A 18 7.04 0.18 4.60
C GLU A 18 6.38 0.10 3.22
N ILE A 19 6.37 1.19 2.45
CA ILE A 19 5.94 1.18 1.05
C ILE A 19 6.87 0.32 0.21
N GLU A 20 8.19 0.51 0.34
CA GLU A 20 9.19 -0.33 -0.33
C GLU A 20 9.00 -1.82 0.03
N GLU A 21 8.77 -2.13 1.31
CA GLU A 21 8.47 -3.49 1.77
C GLU A 21 7.22 -4.09 1.12
N VAL A 22 6.16 -3.28 0.91
CA VAL A 22 4.92 -3.73 0.26
C VAL A 22 5.12 -3.90 -1.25
N GLU A 23 5.74 -2.94 -1.91
CA GLU A 23 5.97 -2.95 -3.36
C GLU A 23 6.82 -4.16 -3.80
N GLU A 24 7.81 -4.55 -3.00
CA GLU A 24 8.68 -5.70 -3.29
C GLU A 24 8.11 -7.05 -2.83
N HIS A 25 6.95 -7.10 -2.16
CA HIS A 25 6.42 -8.34 -1.59
C HIS A 25 5.87 -9.28 -2.68
N GLU A 26 6.25 -10.56 -2.64
CA GLU A 26 5.87 -11.60 -3.62
C GLU A 26 4.36 -11.85 -3.80
N GLU A 27 3.53 -11.36 -2.86
CA GLU A 27 2.07 -11.54 -2.88
C GLU A 27 1.36 -10.30 -3.43
N VAL A 28 2.10 -9.21 -3.71
CA VAL A 28 1.59 -8.01 -4.40
C VAL A 28 1.77 -8.22 -5.89
N LEU A 29 0.64 -8.16 -6.61
CA LEU A 29 0.61 -8.34 -8.06
C LEU A 29 0.65 -7.01 -8.80
N GLU A 30 0.04 -5.97 -8.23
CA GLU A 30 0.04 -4.63 -8.77
C GLU A 30 0.22 -3.62 -7.65
N PHE A 31 1.06 -2.62 -7.89
CA PHE A 31 1.30 -1.50 -6.99
C PHE A 31 1.20 -0.21 -7.82
N ASN A 32 0.05 0.46 -7.74
CA ASN A 32 -0.29 1.58 -8.61
C ASN A 32 -0.24 2.90 -7.83
N ILE A 33 0.53 3.88 -8.33
CA ILE A 33 0.57 5.22 -7.74
C ILE A 33 -0.60 6.03 -8.32
N LEU A 34 -1.55 6.42 -7.46
CA LEU A 34 -2.73 7.19 -7.87
C LEU A 34 -2.57 8.70 -7.66
N GLY A 35 -1.43 9.12 -7.12
CA GLY A 35 -1.09 10.53 -6.93
C GLY A 35 -1.55 11.06 -5.58
N SER A 36 -1.96 12.33 -5.51
CA SER A 36 -2.33 12.94 -4.22
C SER A 36 -3.64 12.38 -3.67
N SER A 37 -3.62 12.01 -2.38
CA SER A 37 -4.82 11.55 -1.67
C SER A 37 -5.77 12.70 -1.37
N GLY A 38 -7.04 12.52 -1.74
CA GLY A 38 -8.12 13.41 -1.30
C GLY A 38 -8.59 13.14 0.14
N LYS A 39 -8.38 11.91 0.64
CA LYS A 39 -8.74 11.48 2.01
C LYS A 39 -7.69 11.95 3.02
N ASN A 40 -6.41 11.82 2.68
CA ASN A 40 -5.27 12.15 3.52
C ASN A 40 -4.48 13.30 2.88
N ILE A 41 -4.83 14.55 3.18
CA ILE A 41 -4.21 15.74 2.58
C ILE A 41 -2.70 15.72 2.82
N GLY A 42 -1.93 15.82 1.73
CA GLY A 42 -0.46 15.82 1.76
C GLY A 42 0.18 14.44 1.72
N PHE A 43 -0.60 13.37 1.50
CA PHE A 43 -0.11 12.02 1.28
C PHE A 43 -0.27 11.63 -0.20
N THR A 44 0.63 10.78 -0.68
CA THR A 44 0.46 10.02 -1.92
C THR A 44 -0.39 8.80 -1.64
N TRP A 45 -1.36 8.53 -2.50
CA TRP A 45 -2.24 7.37 -2.49
C TRP A 45 -1.73 6.31 -3.46
N PHE A 46 -1.76 5.07 -3.01
CA PHE A 46 -1.42 3.89 -3.78
C PHE A 46 -2.56 2.87 -3.69
N ASP A 47 -2.80 2.20 -4.80
CA ASP A 47 -3.69 1.04 -4.92
C ASP A 47 -2.85 -0.22 -5.02
N VAL A 48 -3.06 -1.16 -4.09
CA VAL A 48 -2.29 -2.40 -3.98
C VAL A 48 -3.21 -3.58 -4.20
N LYS A 49 -2.90 -4.40 -5.22
CA LYS A 49 -3.63 -5.64 -5.49
C LYS A 49 -2.81 -6.84 -5.09
N THR A 50 -3.41 -7.75 -4.33
CA THR A 50 -2.77 -8.94 -3.80
C THR A 50 -3.20 -10.20 -4.56
N SER A 51 -2.40 -11.26 -4.43
CA SER A 51 -2.61 -12.55 -5.12
C SER A 51 -3.90 -13.27 -4.71
N ASP A 52 -4.47 -12.93 -3.56
CA ASP A 52 -5.79 -13.40 -3.12
C ASP A 52 -6.96 -12.55 -3.66
N SER A 53 -6.70 -11.73 -4.69
CA SER A 53 -7.68 -10.88 -5.37
C SER A 53 -8.29 -9.80 -4.48
N GLN A 54 -7.61 -9.42 -3.39
CA GLN A 54 -7.98 -8.26 -2.59
C GLN A 54 -7.28 -6.99 -3.10
N THR A 55 -7.86 -5.85 -2.76
CA THR A 55 -7.36 -4.53 -3.14
C THR A 55 -7.38 -3.63 -1.93
N PHE A 56 -6.29 -2.91 -1.71
CA PHE A 56 -6.07 -2.08 -0.54
C PHE A 56 -5.61 -0.68 -0.94
N ASP A 57 -6.17 0.33 -0.29
CA ASP A 57 -5.69 1.69 -0.38
C ASP A 57 -4.63 1.92 0.70
N VAL A 58 -3.43 2.28 0.27
CA VAL A 58 -2.35 2.70 1.19
C VAL A 58 -1.90 4.12 0.89
N TYR A 59 -1.36 4.79 1.90
CA TYR A 59 -1.00 6.20 1.86
C TYR A 59 0.37 6.42 2.48
N CYS A 60 1.22 7.18 1.81
CA CYS A 60 2.53 7.57 2.34
C CYS A 60 2.74 9.06 2.20
N LYS A 61 3.40 9.66 3.18
CA LYS A 61 3.83 11.06 3.11
C LYS A 61 5.31 11.07 2.78
N TYR A 62 5.61 11.45 1.54
CA TYR A 62 6.96 11.85 1.11
C TYR A 62 7.31 13.26 1.62
#